data_AF-A0A3D1EX47-F1
#
_entry.id   AF-A0A3D1EX47-F1
#
_cell.length_a   1.000
_cell.length_b   1.000
_cell.length_c   1.000
_cell.angle_alpha   90.00
_cell.angle_beta   90.00
_cell.angle_gamma   90.00
#
_symmetry.space_group_name_H-M   'P 1'
#
loop_
_entity.id
_entity.type
_entity.pdbx_description
1 polymer ?
#
loop_
_entity_poly.entity_id
_entity_poly.type
_entity_poly.pdbx_seq_one_letter_code
_entity_poly.pdbx_strand_id
1 'polypeptide(L)'
;MSNATPFGFRIVGACTGDRKLIDWPKAFAAYCSANAKAGVSNEGYLSAFTFGCDFRDHLQRTGSTRAYKGSCGALWCWWDIDRADDLVLALNDARTLCVQLGERFTVSDDSLLVFFSGSKGFHVGLPLWGFGPKPGPMFHRIARRFAEQVAEQ
;
A
#
# COMPACT_ATOMS: atom_id res chain seq x y z
N MET A 1 1.74 -0.89 -20.50
CA MET A 1 1.78 -2.30 -20.08
C MET A 1 0.46 -2.64 -19.40
N SER A 2 -0.19 -3.74 -19.77
CA SER A 2 -1.40 -4.23 -19.07
C SER A 2 -1.02 -4.62 -17.64
N ASN A 3 -1.55 -3.94 -16.63
CA ASN A 3 -1.35 -4.33 -15.23
C ASN A 3 -2.08 -5.64 -14.97
N ALA A 4 -1.34 -6.73 -14.76
CA ALA A 4 -1.91 -8.07 -14.54
C ALA A 4 -2.79 -8.15 -13.27
N THR A 5 -2.63 -7.18 -12.36
CA THR A 5 -3.43 -7.06 -11.14
C THR A 5 -3.99 -5.63 -11.02
N PRO A 6 -5.04 -5.26 -11.78
CA PRO A 6 -5.55 -3.89 -11.82
C PRO A 6 -6.51 -3.57 -10.67
N PHE A 7 -7.01 -4.59 -9.97
CA PHE A 7 -8.05 -4.42 -8.97
C PHE A 7 -7.48 -4.28 -7.57
N GLY A 8 -8.28 -3.68 -6.70
CA GLY A 8 -8.07 -3.72 -5.26
C GLY A 8 -9.39 -3.63 -4.54
N PHE A 9 -9.32 -3.32 -3.26
CA PHE A 9 -10.52 -2.98 -2.51
C PHE A 9 -10.38 -1.62 -1.84
N ARG A 10 -11.53 -1.01 -1.60
CA ARG A 10 -11.69 0.21 -0.82
C ARG A 10 -12.64 -0.06 0.34
N ILE A 11 -12.35 0.54 1.49
CA ILE A 11 -13.28 0.66 2.62
C ILE A 11 -13.54 2.15 2.85
N VAL A 12 -14.78 2.50 3.17
CA VAL A 12 -15.18 3.86 3.56
C VAL A 12 -15.71 3.81 4.98
N GLY A 13 -15.28 4.74 5.83
CA GLY A 13 -15.41 4.66 7.28
C GLY A 13 -14.35 3.74 7.90
N ALA A 14 -14.69 3.14 9.04
CA ALA A 14 -13.78 2.31 9.82
C ALA A 14 -13.17 1.16 9.01
N CYS A 15 -11.93 0.78 9.31
CA CYS A 15 -11.17 -0.27 8.60
C CYS A 15 -11.82 -1.67 8.65
N THR A 16 -12.81 -1.87 9.53
CA THR A 16 -13.62 -3.09 9.65
C THR A 16 -14.82 -3.11 8.72
N GLY A 17 -15.08 -2.04 7.99
CA GLY A 17 -16.22 -1.91 7.09
C GLY A 17 -16.12 -2.76 5.83
N ASP A 18 -17.14 -2.61 4.98
CA ASP A 18 -17.27 -3.35 3.73
C ASP A 18 -16.13 -3.05 2.75
N ARG A 19 -15.51 -4.11 2.25
CA ARG A 19 -14.54 -4.03 1.15
C ARG A 19 -15.29 -4.00 -0.18
N LYS A 20 -15.18 -2.89 -0.91
CA LYS A 20 -15.73 -2.74 -2.26
C LYS A 20 -14.61 -2.89 -3.29
N LEU A 21 -14.81 -3.74 -4.29
CA LEU A 21 -13.87 -3.90 -5.40
C LEU A 21 -13.74 -2.59 -6.18
N ILE A 22 -12.53 -2.22 -6.54
CA ILE A 22 -12.22 -0.99 -7.30
C ILE A 22 -11.15 -1.23 -8.36
N ASP A 23 -11.12 -0.38 -9.38
CA ASP A 23 -9.95 -0.16 -10.21
C ASP A 23 -8.92 0.61 -9.37
N TRP A 24 -7.83 -0.07 -9.00
CA TRP A 24 -6.92 0.43 -7.97
C TRP A 24 -6.18 1.69 -8.43
N PRO A 25 -5.56 1.74 -9.63
CA PRO A 25 -4.87 2.95 -10.09
C PRO A 25 -5.78 4.17 -10.17
N LYS A 26 -7.02 4.00 -10.67
CA LYS A 26 -7.99 5.11 -10.73
C LYS A 26 -8.39 5.61 -9.34
N ALA A 27 -8.64 4.69 -8.41
CA ALA A 27 -8.99 5.08 -7.04
C ALA A 27 -7.83 5.80 -6.36
N PHE A 28 -6.61 5.27 -6.46
CA PHE A 28 -5.42 5.88 -5.88
C PHE A 28 -5.19 7.30 -6.42
N ALA A 29 -5.22 7.49 -7.74
CA ALA A 29 -5.10 8.81 -8.35
C ALA A 29 -6.20 9.79 -7.89
N ALA A 30 -7.42 9.31 -7.67
CA ALA A 30 -8.51 10.12 -7.14
C ALA A 30 -8.27 10.55 -5.67
N TYR A 31 -7.68 9.68 -4.84
CA TYR A 31 -7.25 10.05 -3.49
C TYR A 31 -6.10 11.08 -3.51
N CYS A 32 -5.06 10.87 -4.34
CA CYS A 32 -3.93 11.80 -4.44
C CYS A 32 -4.33 13.19 -4.92
N SER A 33 -5.35 13.30 -5.78
CA SER A 33 -5.87 14.57 -6.28
C SER A 33 -6.95 15.20 -5.40
N ALA A 34 -7.17 14.66 -4.19
CA ALA A 34 -8.23 15.09 -3.28
C ALA A 34 -9.62 15.15 -3.95
N ASN A 35 -9.90 14.24 -4.89
CA ASN A 35 -11.13 14.25 -5.66
C ASN A 35 -12.34 14.00 -4.75
N ALA A 36 -13.33 14.89 -4.75
CA ALA A 36 -14.53 14.76 -3.93
C ALA A 36 -15.26 13.41 -4.12
N LYS A 37 -15.23 12.83 -5.33
CA LYS A 37 -15.83 11.51 -5.62
C LYS A 37 -15.09 10.35 -4.95
N ALA A 38 -13.82 10.54 -4.60
CA ALA A 38 -13.09 9.62 -3.74
C ALA A 38 -13.49 9.75 -2.26
N GLY A 39 -14.42 10.65 -1.90
CA GLY A 39 -14.97 10.74 -0.54
C GLY A 39 -13.91 11.10 0.51
N VAL A 40 -12.92 11.91 0.14
CA VAL A 40 -11.72 12.24 0.94
C VAL A 40 -12.02 12.98 2.25
N SER A 41 -13.24 13.48 2.43
CA SER A 41 -13.72 14.04 3.69
C SER A 41 -14.13 12.99 4.72
N ASN A 42 -14.13 11.71 4.34
CA ASN A 42 -14.40 10.59 5.24
C ASN A 42 -13.14 9.74 5.36
N GLU A 43 -13.02 9.06 6.49
CA GLU A 43 -12.05 7.98 6.65
C GLU A 43 -12.20 6.96 5.52
N GLY A 44 -11.09 6.49 4.97
CA GLY A 44 -11.11 5.50 3.91
C GLY A 44 -9.78 4.81 3.73
N TYR A 45 -9.86 3.57 3.28
CA TYR A 45 -8.72 2.67 3.18
C TYR A 45 -8.65 2.08 1.77
N LEU A 46 -7.46 2.10 1.17
CA LEU A 46 -7.16 1.35 -0.04
C LEU A 46 -6.31 0.13 0.32
N SER A 47 -6.50 -0.96 -0.41
CA SER A 47 -5.67 -2.15 -0.24
C SER A 47 -4.19 -1.86 -0.58
N ALA A 48 -3.25 -2.33 0.23
CA ALA A 48 -1.82 -2.20 -0.09
C ALA A 48 -1.41 -3.06 -1.30
N PHE A 49 -2.11 -4.18 -1.49
CA PHE A 49 -1.93 -5.09 -2.62
C PHE A 49 -3.00 -4.88 -3.69
N THR A 50 -2.64 -5.23 -4.92
CA THR A 50 -3.54 -5.31 -6.06
C THR A 50 -3.77 -6.76 -6.48
N PHE A 51 -4.87 -7.03 -7.17
CA PHE A 51 -5.34 -8.37 -7.47
C PHE A 51 -5.84 -8.51 -8.92
N GLY A 52 -5.85 -9.76 -9.39
CA GLY A 52 -6.38 -10.16 -10.70
C GLY A 52 -7.91 -10.17 -10.75
N CYS A 53 -8.46 -10.56 -11.90
CA CYS A 53 -9.91 -10.63 -12.10
C CYS A 53 -10.61 -11.65 -11.20
N ASP A 54 -9.92 -12.74 -10.87
CA ASP A 54 -10.35 -13.82 -9.97
C ASP A 54 -10.62 -13.35 -8.54
N PHE A 55 -10.04 -12.22 -8.12
CA PHE A 55 -10.31 -11.63 -6.82
C PHE A 55 -11.74 -11.12 -6.67
N ARG A 56 -12.41 -10.73 -7.76
CA ARG A 56 -13.82 -10.28 -7.71
C ARG A 56 -14.72 -11.34 -7.09
N ASP A 57 -14.62 -12.57 -7.59
CA ASP A 57 -15.47 -13.68 -7.16
C ASP A 57 -15.15 -14.08 -5.72
N HIS A 58 -13.86 -14.07 -5.35
CA HIS A 58 -13.45 -14.28 -3.97
C HIS A 58 -14.05 -13.21 -3.04
N LEU A 59 -13.89 -11.93 -3.38
CA LEU A 59 -14.36 -10.83 -2.57
C LEU A 59 -15.88 -10.83 -2.43
N GLN A 60 -16.62 -11.11 -3.50
CA GLN A 60 -18.08 -11.21 -3.45
C GLN A 60 -18.54 -12.35 -2.54
N ARG A 61 -17.81 -13.47 -2.52
CA ARG A 61 -18.14 -14.65 -1.71
C ARG A 61 -17.76 -14.49 -0.23
N THR A 62 -16.66 -13.80 0.08
CA THR A 62 -16.08 -13.79 1.45
C THR A 62 -16.09 -12.43 2.13
N GLY A 63 -16.26 -11.33 1.39
CA GLY A 63 -16.10 -9.97 1.90
C GLY A 63 -14.68 -9.62 2.37
N SER A 64 -13.69 -10.47 2.08
CA SER A 64 -12.34 -10.39 2.64
C SER A 64 -11.27 -10.80 1.63
N THR A 65 -10.02 -10.41 1.87
CA THR A 65 -8.85 -10.99 1.19
C THR A 65 -8.33 -12.26 1.87
N ARG A 66 -8.86 -12.59 3.05
CA ARG A 66 -8.38 -13.72 3.85
C ARG A 66 -8.52 -15.02 3.06
N ALA A 67 -7.43 -15.79 3.03
CA ALA A 67 -7.35 -17.07 2.31
C ALA A 67 -7.55 -16.98 0.79
N TYR A 68 -7.44 -15.79 0.19
CA TYR A 68 -7.28 -15.67 -1.25
C TYR A 68 -5.97 -16.32 -1.70
N LYS A 69 -6.06 -17.23 -2.69
CA LYS A 69 -4.92 -18.02 -3.21
C LYS A 69 -4.47 -17.60 -4.61
N GLY A 70 -5.19 -16.68 -5.24
CA GLY A 70 -4.86 -16.17 -6.56
C GLY A 70 -3.66 -15.23 -6.53
N SER A 71 -3.27 -14.75 -7.70
CA SER A 71 -2.14 -13.81 -7.82
C SER A 71 -2.47 -12.46 -7.21
N CYS A 72 -1.49 -11.89 -6.50
CA CYS A 72 -1.51 -10.50 -6.03
C CYS A 72 -0.21 -9.80 -6.43
N GLY A 73 -0.25 -8.48 -6.49
CA GLY A 73 0.89 -7.61 -6.75
C GLY A 73 0.80 -6.35 -5.89
N ALA A 74 1.65 -5.37 -6.15
CA ALA A 74 1.53 -4.03 -5.57
C ALA A 74 2.25 -3.03 -6.47
N LEU A 75 1.84 -1.76 -6.38
CA LEU A 75 2.54 -0.65 -7.03
C LEU A 75 3.56 0.00 -6.08
N TRP A 76 3.37 -0.13 -4.77
CA TRP A 76 4.30 0.31 -3.72
C TRP A 76 4.53 -0.81 -2.70
N CYS A 77 5.73 -0.87 -2.15
CA CYS A 77 6.00 -1.58 -0.90
C CYS A 77 5.89 -0.58 0.25
N TRP A 78 5.12 -0.93 1.29
CA TRP A 78 4.77 -0.03 2.38
C TRP A 78 5.44 -0.44 3.68
N TRP A 79 5.98 0.55 4.39
CA TRP A 79 6.33 0.47 5.80
C TRP A 79 5.33 1.32 6.58
N ASP A 80 4.72 0.73 7.58
CA ASP A 80 3.88 1.40 8.57
C ASP A 80 4.71 1.55 9.84
N ILE A 81 5.14 2.79 10.10
CA ILE A 81 6.07 3.14 11.18
C ILE A 81 5.25 3.73 12.31
N ASP A 82 5.01 2.95 13.35
CA ASP A 82 4.32 3.37 14.57
C ASP A 82 5.27 3.28 15.77
N ARG A 83 5.42 4.39 16.49
CA ARG A 83 6.09 4.44 17.80
C ARG A 83 5.07 4.92 18.81
N ALA A 84 4.61 3.99 19.65
CA ALA A 84 3.72 4.32 20.75
C ALA A 84 4.33 5.45 21.60
N ASP A 85 3.60 6.56 21.69
CA ASP A 85 3.89 7.72 22.53
C ASP A 85 5.16 8.53 22.18
N ASP A 86 5.84 8.24 21.07
CA ASP A 86 7.00 9.02 20.61
C ASP A 86 6.93 9.32 19.09
N LEU A 87 6.09 10.31 18.76
CA LEU A 87 5.92 10.76 17.37
C LEU A 87 7.21 11.35 16.76
N VAL A 88 8.07 11.94 17.60
CA VAL A 88 9.35 12.50 17.12
C VAL A 88 10.27 11.38 16.68
N LEU A 89 10.34 10.29 17.45
CA LEU A 89 11.07 9.10 17.06
C LEU A 89 10.49 8.46 15.80
N ALA A 90 9.15 8.34 15.68
CA ALA A 90 8.53 7.83 14.45
C ALA A 90 8.88 8.69 13.22
N LEU A 91 8.94 10.01 13.36
CA LEU A 91 9.34 10.91 12.28
C LEU A 91 10.82 10.73 11.91
N ASN A 92 11.68 10.57 12.91
CA ASN A 92 13.11 10.33 12.67
C ASN A 92 13.34 8.99 11.98
N ASP A 93 12.64 7.93 12.40
CA ASP A 93 12.70 6.62 11.74
C ASP A 93 12.22 6.69 10.28
N ALA A 94 11.10 7.40 10.03
CA ALA A 94 10.60 7.60 8.68
C ALA A 94 11.59 8.35 7.78
N ARG A 95 12.25 9.39 8.31
CA ARG A 95 13.30 10.13 7.58
C ARG A 95 14.52 9.25 7.29
N THR A 96 14.97 8.50 8.28
CA THR A 96 16.09 7.54 8.12
C THR A 96 15.77 6.54 7.03
N LEU A 97 14.56 5.96 7.05
CA LEU A 97 14.11 5.03 6.03
C LEU A 97 14.10 5.68 4.63
N CYS A 98 13.59 6.91 4.49
CA CYS A 98 13.60 7.61 3.20
C CYS A 98 15.03 7.78 2.65
N VAL A 99 15.99 8.19 3.49
CA VAL A 99 17.40 8.32 3.10
C VAL A 99 17.97 6.97 2.66
N GLN A 100 17.77 5.93 3.47
CA GLN A 100 18.24 4.57 3.15
C GLN A 100 17.65 4.06 1.83
N LEU A 101 16.35 4.26 1.59
CA LEU A 101 15.69 3.86 0.35
C LEU A 101 16.24 4.62 -0.86
N GLY A 102 16.43 5.93 -0.72
CA GLY A 102 16.97 6.80 -1.77
C GLY A 102 18.40 6.41 -2.16
N GLU A 103 19.28 6.21 -1.17
CA GLU A 103 20.68 5.84 -1.39
C GLU A 103 20.83 4.40 -1.91
N ARG A 104 20.12 3.44 -1.32
CA ARG A 104 20.29 2.01 -1.63
C ARG A 104 19.68 1.62 -2.98
N PHE A 105 18.54 2.21 -3.33
CA PHE A 105 17.80 1.85 -4.53
C PHE A 105 17.82 2.93 -5.61
N THR A 106 18.58 4.01 -5.38
CA THR A 106 18.73 5.14 -6.31
C THR A 106 17.38 5.72 -6.73
N VAL A 107 16.47 5.84 -5.76
CA VAL A 107 15.12 6.39 -5.96
C VAL A 107 15.14 7.87 -5.62
N SER A 108 14.58 8.71 -6.48
CA SER A 108 14.46 10.14 -6.18
C SER A 108 13.48 10.37 -5.04
N ASP A 109 13.72 11.39 -4.22
CA ASP A 109 12.84 11.76 -3.11
C ASP A 109 11.38 11.94 -3.56
N ASP A 110 11.17 12.57 -4.72
CA ASP A 110 9.85 12.81 -5.31
C ASP A 110 9.11 11.52 -5.74
N SER A 111 9.80 10.37 -5.76
CA SER A 111 9.21 9.08 -6.09
C SER A 111 8.71 8.32 -4.87
N LEU A 112 9.16 8.69 -3.67
CA LEU A 112 8.68 8.10 -2.41
C LEU A 112 7.35 8.72 -2.03
N LEU A 113 6.46 7.88 -1.48
CA LEU A 113 5.25 8.36 -0.85
C LEU A 113 5.43 8.37 0.66
N VAL A 114 5.18 9.52 1.30
CA VAL A 114 5.28 9.67 2.75
C VAL A 114 4.00 10.29 3.27
N PHE A 115 3.33 9.61 4.18
CA PHE A 115 2.09 10.07 4.79
C PHE A 115 2.21 10.07 6.31
N PHE A 116 1.70 11.10 6.97
CA PHE A 116 1.39 11.03 8.39
C PHE A 116 0.14 10.15 8.59
N SER A 117 0.17 9.21 9.53
CA SER A 117 -0.93 8.27 9.77
C SER A 117 -2.17 8.91 10.39
N GLY A 118 -2.06 10.17 10.83
CA GLY A 118 -3.13 10.93 11.50
C GLY A 118 -3.05 10.88 13.02
N SER A 119 -2.14 10.07 13.60
CA SER A 119 -1.96 10.02 15.05
C SER A 119 -0.52 9.74 15.47
N LYS A 120 -0.02 8.51 15.29
CA LYS A 120 1.18 8.02 16.00
C LYS A 120 2.39 7.72 15.11
N GLY A 121 2.23 7.85 13.81
CA GLY A 121 3.18 7.24 12.89
C GLY A 121 3.15 7.79 11.48
N PHE A 122 3.92 7.13 10.62
CA PHE A 122 4.09 7.50 9.24
C PHE A 122 4.04 6.26 8.34
N HIS A 123 3.49 6.41 7.14
CA HIS A 123 3.57 5.39 6.10
C HIS A 123 4.59 5.85 5.06
N VAL A 124 5.55 4.98 4.74
CA VAL A 124 6.53 5.20 3.67
C VAL A 124 6.30 4.17 2.57
N GLY A 125 6.13 4.63 1.34
CA GLY A 125 5.88 3.81 0.15
C GLY A 125 7.02 3.88 -0.85
N LEU A 126 7.73 2.77 -1.05
CA LEU A 126 8.72 2.60 -2.12
C LEU A 126 8.02 2.15 -3.41
N PRO A 127 8.17 2.88 -4.53
CA PRO A 127 7.59 2.46 -5.80
C PRO A 127 8.23 1.18 -6.34
N LEU A 128 7.41 0.24 -6.80
CA LEU A 128 7.88 -1.06 -7.28
C LEU A 128 8.08 -1.13 -8.80
N TRP A 129 7.69 -0.10 -9.55
CA TRP A 129 7.81 -0.10 -11.01
C TRP A 129 9.27 -0.17 -11.50
N GLY A 130 10.24 0.36 -10.74
CA GLY A 130 11.66 0.27 -11.07
C GLY A 130 12.22 -1.15 -10.94
N PHE A 131 11.62 -1.99 -10.08
CA PHE A 131 12.01 -3.39 -9.88
C PHE A 131 11.22 -4.36 -10.77
N GLY A 132 10.02 -3.96 -11.21
CA GLY A 132 9.14 -4.78 -12.06
C GLY A 132 8.78 -6.17 -11.51
N PRO A 133 8.48 -6.35 -10.20
CA PRO A 133 8.20 -7.67 -9.67
C PRO A 133 6.88 -8.21 -10.27
N LYS A 134 6.91 -9.46 -10.74
CA LYS A 134 5.72 -10.10 -11.30
C LYS A 134 4.71 -10.42 -10.19
N PRO A 135 3.42 -10.12 -10.38
CA PRO A 135 2.39 -10.58 -9.47
C PRO A 135 2.39 -12.11 -9.33
N GLY A 136 2.00 -12.61 -8.16
CA GLY A 136 1.92 -14.04 -7.89
C GLY A 136 1.26 -14.37 -6.56
N PRO A 137 0.95 -15.66 -6.31
CA PRO A 137 0.28 -16.09 -5.07
C PRO A 137 1.07 -15.80 -3.80
N MET A 138 2.41 -15.74 -3.90
CA MET A 138 3.33 -15.49 -2.78
C MET A 138 3.83 -14.05 -2.70
N PHE A 139 3.38 -13.16 -3.59
CA PHE A 139 3.89 -11.79 -3.66
C PHE A 139 3.82 -11.07 -2.31
N HIS A 140 2.70 -11.16 -1.59
CA HIS A 140 2.53 -10.55 -0.28
C HIS A 140 3.59 -10.98 0.76
N ARG A 141 4.06 -12.23 0.69
CA ARG A 141 5.12 -12.73 1.58
C ARG A 141 6.49 -12.20 1.17
N ILE A 142 6.75 -12.13 -0.14
CA ILE A 142 7.99 -11.60 -0.69
C ILE A 142 8.11 -10.11 -0.36
N ALA A 143 7.05 -9.33 -0.59
CA ALA A 143 7.00 -7.91 -0.25
C ALA A 143 7.23 -7.68 1.25
N ARG A 144 6.60 -8.49 2.12
CA ARG A 144 6.83 -8.44 3.56
C ARG A 144 8.29 -8.73 3.91
N ARG A 145 8.87 -9.81 3.37
CA ARG A 145 10.27 -10.18 3.66
C ARG A 145 11.25 -9.12 3.19
N PHE A 146 11.00 -8.53 2.02
CA PHE A 146 11.77 -7.39 1.54
C PHE A 146 11.68 -6.20 2.51
N ALA A 147 10.48 -5.84 2.96
CA ALA A 147 10.28 -4.76 3.92
C ALA A 147 11.01 -4.99 5.25
N GLU A 148 10.90 -6.20 5.80
CA GLU A 148 11.61 -6.62 7.01
C GLU A 148 13.14 -6.53 6.84
N GLN A 149 13.68 -7.01 5.72
CA GLN A 149 15.13 -6.97 5.45
C GLN A 149 15.69 -5.55 5.29
N VAL A 150 14.89 -4.60 4.83
CA VAL A 150 15.28 -3.19 4.79
C VAL A 150 15.25 -2.59 6.19
N ALA A 151 14.26 -2.94 7.01
CA ALA A 151 14.08 -2.38 8.35
C ALA A 151 15.10 -2.91 9.40
N GLU A 152 15.76 -4.04 9.12
CA GLU A 152 16.81 -4.62 9.98
C GLU A 152 18.20 -3.97 9.79
N GLN A 153 18.35 -3.03 8.85
CA GLN A 153 19.63 -2.40 8.48
C GLN A 153 19.70 -0.94 8.94
#